data_AF-A0AAW2QAJ8-F1
#
_entry.id   AF-A0AAW2QAJ8-F1
#
_cell.length_a   1.000
_cell.length_b   1.000
_cell.length_c   1.000
_cell.angle_alpha   90.00
_cell.angle_beta   90.00
_cell.angle_gamma   90.00
#
_symmetry.space_group_name_H-M   'P 1'
#
loop_
_entity.id
_entity.type
_entity.pdbx_description
1 polymer ?
#
loop_
_entity_poly.entity_id
_entity_poly.type
_entity_poly.pdbx_seq_one_letter_code
_entity_poly.pdbx_strand_id
1 'polypeptide(L)'
;MKDLIPIFLQYVRSRQIPGGVVVLVSHNGRTFDVPFLKKEFSRCSYEIPSDWLFADTLPLARAVMKSKGSKVPSKISLQALREHYGIPLIGPAHRALSDVHSLALVLQRLTYDLKLPVSGLIQGSFK
;
A
#
# COMPACT_ATOMS: atom_id res chain seq x y z
N MET A 1 11.62 -4.62 -17.39
CA MET A 1 10.17 -4.44 -17.20
C MET A 1 9.34 -5.25 -18.18
N LYS A 2 9.69 -5.33 -19.47
CA LYS A 2 8.96 -6.17 -20.45
C LYS A 2 8.76 -7.62 -19.98
N ASP A 3 9.78 -8.25 -19.40
CA ASP A 3 9.67 -9.62 -18.86
C ASP A 3 9.07 -9.67 -17.44
N LEU A 4 9.07 -8.55 -16.72
CA LEU A 4 8.61 -8.48 -15.33
C LEU A 4 7.10 -8.26 -15.21
N ILE A 5 6.47 -7.53 -16.13
CA ILE A 5 5.01 -7.32 -16.10
C ILE A 5 4.25 -8.65 -16.21
N PRO A 6 4.59 -9.57 -17.13
CA PRO A 6 3.97 -10.90 -17.18
C PRO A 6 4.17 -11.71 -15.90
N ILE A 7 5.38 -11.70 -15.35
CA ILE A 7 5.71 -12.39 -14.09
C ILE A 7 4.89 -11.81 -12.93
N PHE A 8 4.76 -10.48 -12.87
CA PHE A 8 3.97 -9.80 -11.85
C PHE A 8 2.48 -10.14 -11.97
N LEU A 9 1.94 -10.12 -13.18
CA LEU A 9 0.56 -10.54 -13.45
C LEU A 9 0.31 -11.99 -13.03
N GLN A 10 1.21 -12.91 -13.39
CA GLN A 10 1.14 -14.32 -12.99
C GLN A 10 1.23 -14.47 -11.46
N TYR A 11 2.14 -13.75 -10.82
CA TYR A 11 2.32 -13.77 -9.38
C TYR A 11 1.03 -13.36 -8.65
N VAL A 12 0.39 -12.27 -9.08
CA VAL A 12 -0.87 -11.81 -8.50
C VAL A 12 -2.00 -12.79 -8.78
N ARG A 13 -2.16 -13.24 -10.03
CA ARG A 13 -3.21 -14.21 -10.41
C ARG A 13 -3.15 -15.50 -9.60
N SER A 14 -1.95 -16.00 -9.33
CA SER A 14 -1.77 -17.24 -8.53
C SER A 14 -2.21 -17.11 -7.06
N ARG A 15 -2.42 -15.88 -6.55
CA ARG A 15 -2.86 -15.59 -5.17
C ARG A 15 -4.24 -14.94 -5.12
N GLN A 16 -4.82 -14.66 -6.27
CA GLN A 16 -6.10 -13.99 -6.35
C GLN A 16 -7.22 -14.94 -5.95
N ILE A 17 -8.12 -14.47 -5.10
CA ILE A 17 -9.31 -15.21 -4.70
C ILE A 17 -10.32 -15.14 -5.87
N PRO A 18 -10.89 -16.28 -6.33
CA PRO A 18 -11.90 -16.27 -7.37
C PRO A 18 -13.08 -15.35 -7.03
N GLY A 19 -13.43 -14.45 -7.95
CA GLY A 19 -14.49 -13.44 -7.75
C GLY A 19 -14.11 -12.27 -6.83
N GLY A 20 -12.88 -12.24 -6.31
CA GLY A 20 -12.37 -11.15 -5.47
C GLY A 20 -11.67 -10.05 -6.26
N VAL A 21 -11.50 -8.90 -5.62
CA VAL A 21 -10.68 -7.78 -6.12
C VAL A 21 -9.25 -7.89 -5.60
N VAL A 22 -8.29 -7.38 -6.37
CA VAL A 22 -6.90 -7.22 -5.93
C VAL A 22 -6.72 -5.80 -5.42
N VAL A 23 -6.14 -5.63 -4.24
CA VAL A 23 -5.80 -4.30 -3.71
C VAL A 23 -4.29 -4.19 -3.55
N LEU A 24 -3.67 -3.32 -4.35
CA LEU A 24 -2.25 -2.97 -4.25
C LEU A 24 -2.10 -1.79 -3.28
N VAL A 25 -1.39 -2.02 -2.19
CA VAL A 25 -1.26 -1.05 -1.09
C VAL A 25 0.10 -0.35 -1.18
N SER A 26 0.12 0.96 -0.96
CA SER A 26 1.33 1.80 -0.94
C SER A 26 1.26 2.82 0.19
N HIS A 27 2.38 3.47 0.48
CA HIS A 27 2.43 4.64 1.35
C HIS A 27 2.80 5.87 0.54
N ASN A 28 1.86 6.81 0.37
CA ASN A 28 1.97 7.96 -0.53
C ASN A 28 2.06 7.57 -2.03
N GLY A 29 1.63 6.38 -2.41
CA GLY A 29 1.84 5.86 -3.76
C GLY A 29 1.00 6.53 -4.85
N ARG A 30 0.01 7.36 -4.48
CA ARG A 30 -0.64 8.27 -5.45
C ARG A 30 0.37 9.19 -6.15
N THR A 31 1.47 9.52 -5.48
CA THR A 31 2.48 10.45 -6.00
C THR A 31 3.54 9.77 -6.86
N PHE A 32 3.80 8.46 -6.65
CA PHE A 32 4.90 7.77 -7.33
C PHE A 32 4.56 6.34 -7.75
N ASP A 33 4.32 5.42 -6.82
CA ASP A 33 4.16 3.99 -7.12
C ASP A 33 3.08 3.71 -8.18
N VAL A 34 1.92 4.34 -8.05
CA VAL A 34 0.79 4.13 -8.98
C VAL A 34 1.06 4.76 -10.35
N PRO A 35 1.47 6.04 -10.47
CA PRO A 35 1.90 6.60 -11.76
C PRO A 35 3.01 5.79 -12.44
N PHE A 36 4.01 5.34 -11.68
CA PHE A 36 5.11 4.53 -12.19
C PHE A 36 4.59 3.20 -12.73
N LEU A 37 3.77 2.47 -11.97
CA LEU A 37 3.22 1.20 -12.39
C LEU A 37 2.35 1.35 -13.65
N LYS A 38 1.45 2.33 -13.68
CA LYS A 38 0.62 2.64 -14.87
C LYS A 38 1.47 2.91 -16.10
N LYS A 39 2.52 3.71 -15.96
CA LYS A 39 3.46 4.01 -17.04
C LYS A 39 4.17 2.75 -17.53
N GLU A 40 4.62 1.88 -16.63
CA GLU A 40 5.35 0.65 -17.01
C GLU A 40 4.45 -0.39 -17.67
N PHE A 41 3.20 -0.52 -17.22
CA PHE A 41 2.19 -1.33 -17.91
C PHE A 41 1.96 -0.83 -19.34
N SER A 42 1.66 0.47 -19.48
CA SER A 42 1.44 1.10 -20.79
C SER A 42 2.66 0.96 -21.71
N ARG A 43 3.86 1.22 -21.21
CA ARG A 43 5.13 1.11 -21.95
C ARG A 43 5.41 -0.31 -22.44
N CYS A 44 4.92 -1.32 -21.74
CA CYS A 44 5.06 -2.72 -22.11
C CYS A 44 3.85 -3.27 -22.89
N SER A 45 2.89 -2.42 -23.28
CA SER A 45 1.66 -2.80 -23.98
C SER A 45 0.77 -3.77 -23.18
N TYR A 46 0.75 -3.61 -21.85
CA TYR A 46 -0.17 -4.32 -20.96
C TYR A 46 -1.18 -3.34 -20.36
N GLU A 47 -2.39 -3.83 -20.16
CA GLU A 47 -3.40 -3.15 -19.35
C GLU A 47 -3.34 -3.63 -17.90
N ILE A 48 -3.59 -2.71 -16.96
CA ILE A 48 -3.80 -3.10 -15.57
C ILE A 48 -5.18 -3.77 -15.48
N PRO A 49 -5.29 -4.97 -14.88
CA PRO A 49 -6.58 -5.66 -14.77
C PRO A 49 -7.65 -4.80 -14.09
N SER A 50 -8.89 -4.88 -14.59
CA SER A 50 -9.98 -3.97 -14.20
C SER A 50 -10.50 -4.20 -12.77
N ASP A 51 -10.17 -5.35 -12.19
CA ASP A 51 -10.42 -5.83 -10.83
C ASP A 51 -9.28 -5.48 -9.86
N TRP A 52 -8.25 -4.78 -10.31
CA TRP A 52 -7.20 -4.24 -9.46
C TRP A 52 -7.56 -2.83 -8.98
N LEU A 53 -7.31 -2.59 -7.70
CA LEU A 53 -7.52 -1.34 -6.99
C LEU A 53 -6.22 -0.94 -6.29
N PHE A 54 -6.08 0.36 -6.03
CA PHE A 54 -4.96 0.93 -5.30
C PHE A 54 -5.42 1.51 -3.98
N ALA A 55 -4.70 1.23 -2.90
CA ALA A 55 -4.92 1.84 -1.59
C ALA A 55 -3.69 2.63 -1.15
N ASP A 56 -3.91 3.82 -0.60
CA ASP A 56 -2.86 4.68 -0.05
C ASP A 56 -3.02 4.77 1.46
N THR A 57 -1.98 4.41 2.19
CA THR A 57 -1.97 4.45 3.66
C THR A 57 -1.71 5.84 4.24
N LEU A 58 -1.23 6.81 3.43
CA LEU A 58 -0.92 8.15 3.92
C LEU A 58 -2.19 8.89 4.41
N PRO A 59 -3.34 8.89 3.69
CA PRO A 59 -4.59 9.41 4.22
C PRO A 59 -5.07 8.72 5.50
N LEU A 60 -4.89 7.40 5.60
CA LEU A 60 -5.26 6.64 6.82
C LEU A 60 -4.40 7.07 8.01
N ALA A 61 -3.09 7.22 7.79
CA ALA A 61 -2.17 7.74 8.80
C ALA A 61 -2.59 9.13 9.28
N ARG A 62 -2.94 10.05 8.37
CA ARG A 62 -3.47 11.38 8.73
C ARG A 62 -4.73 11.30 9.57
N ALA A 63 -5.65 10.39 9.23
CA ALA A 63 -6.89 10.19 9.97
C ALA A 63 -6.64 9.69 11.40
N VAL A 64 -5.76 8.70 11.58
CA VAL A 64 -5.36 8.21 12.91
C VAL A 64 -4.70 9.30 13.73
N MET A 65 -3.80 10.09 13.13
CA MET A 65 -3.13 11.16 13.84
C MET A 65 -4.12 12.26 14.27
N LYS A 66 -5.10 12.59 13.42
CA LYS A 66 -6.16 13.55 13.78
C LYS A 66 -7.05 13.04 14.91
N SER A 67 -7.38 11.75 14.93
CA SER A 67 -8.25 11.17 15.98
C SER A 67 -7.58 11.06 17.35
N LYS A 68 -6.24 10.96 17.41
CA LYS A 68 -5.47 10.89 18.66
C LYS A 68 -5.14 12.26 19.30
N GLY A 69 -5.55 13.38 18.70
CA GLY A 69 -5.38 14.74 19.24
C GLY A 69 -3.98 15.36 19.01
N SER A 70 -3.76 16.60 19.48
CA SER A 70 -2.60 17.48 19.19
C SER A 70 -1.21 17.01 19.65
N LYS A 71 -1.01 15.73 19.98
CA LYS A 71 0.30 15.11 20.27
C LYS A 71 0.78 14.26 19.08
N VAL A 72 0.59 14.78 17.87
CA VAL A 72 0.93 14.09 16.62
C VAL A 72 2.47 14.07 16.45
N PRO A 73 3.08 12.93 16.10
CA PRO A 73 4.45 12.93 15.60
C PRO A 73 4.52 13.81 14.35
N SER A 74 5.47 14.75 14.30
CA SER A 74 5.59 15.71 13.18
C SER A 74 5.75 15.07 11.79
N LYS A 75 5.99 13.76 11.73
CA LYS A 75 6.22 13.00 10.51
C LYS A 75 5.28 11.80 10.43
N ILE A 76 4.59 11.68 9.31
CA ILE A 76 3.71 10.56 8.95
C ILE A 76 4.33 9.69 7.85
N SER A 77 5.66 9.71 7.72
CA SER A 77 6.37 8.82 6.80
C SER A 77 6.26 7.37 7.25
N LEU A 78 6.46 6.43 6.31
CA LEU A 78 6.43 5.01 6.62
C LEU A 78 7.40 4.64 7.76
N GLN A 79 8.61 5.21 7.76
CA GLN A 79 9.59 5.02 8.83
C GLN A 79 9.08 5.55 10.18
N ALA A 80 8.53 6.77 10.21
CA ALA A 80 8.04 7.36 11.45
C ALA A 80 6.84 6.55 12.02
N LEU A 81 5.97 6.04 11.14
CA LEU A 81 4.87 5.16 11.54
C LEU A 81 5.37 3.81 12.05
N ARG A 82 6.39 3.22 11.41
CA ARG A 82 7.04 1.99 11.87
C ARG A 82 7.57 2.16 13.31
N GLU A 83 8.32 3.23 13.54
CA GLU A 83 8.87 3.58 14.85
C GLU A 83 7.78 3.87 15.87
N HIS A 84 6.75 4.63 15.50
CA HIS A 84 5.59 4.92 16.36
C HIS A 84 4.88 3.65 16.85
N TYR A 85 4.70 2.66 15.97
CA TYR A 85 4.04 1.40 16.31
C TYR A 85 4.98 0.35 16.91
N GLY A 86 6.26 0.67 17.13
CA GLY A 86 7.24 -0.28 17.66
C GLY A 86 7.48 -1.47 16.73
N ILE A 87 7.31 -1.29 15.43
CA ILE A 87 7.50 -2.36 14.43
C ILE A 87 9.01 -2.55 14.19
N PRO A 88 9.55 -3.77 14.33
CA PRO A 88 10.97 -4.02 14.07
C PRO A 88 11.29 -3.85 12.57
N LEU A 89 12.46 -3.30 12.29
CA LEU A 89 12.99 -3.24 10.93
C LEU A 89 13.49 -4.62 10.50
N ILE A 90 13.02 -5.13 9.36
CA ILE A 90 13.47 -6.39 8.78
C ILE A 90 14.29 -6.10 7.53
N GLY A 91 15.58 -6.37 7.59
CA GLY A 91 16.52 -6.11 6.50
C GLY A 91 17.05 -4.67 6.46
N PRO A 92 17.79 -4.29 5.41
CA PRO A 92 18.36 -2.95 5.30
C PRO A 92 17.25 -1.92 5.04
N ALA A 93 17.32 -0.79 5.73
CA ALA A 93 16.41 0.34 5.50
C ALA A 93 16.45 0.78 4.02
N HIS A 94 15.31 1.24 3.51
CA HIS A 94 15.14 1.73 2.13
C HIS A 94 15.35 0.68 1.03
N ARG A 95 15.31 -0.61 1.38
CA ARG A 95 15.13 -1.68 0.41
C ARG A 95 13.64 -1.91 0.21
N ALA A 96 13.22 -2.05 -1.05
CA ALA A 96 11.82 -2.25 -1.40
C ALA A 96 11.13 -3.34 -0.56
N LEU A 97 11.79 -4.47 -0.32
CA LEU A 97 11.22 -5.55 0.50
C LEU A 97 11.08 -5.18 1.99
N SER A 98 12.06 -4.47 2.56
CA SER A 98 11.98 -3.95 3.94
C SER A 98 10.83 -2.96 4.11
N ASP A 99 10.64 -2.09 3.11
CA ASP A 99 9.53 -1.13 3.10
C ASP A 99 8.18 -1.85 2.96
N VAL A 100 8.09 -2.91 2.16
CA VAL A 100 6.88 -3.76 2.06
C VAL A 100 6.55 -4.42 3.41
N HIS A 101 7.54 -4.97 4.12
CA HIS A 101 7.32 -5.53 5.46
C HIS A 101 6.80 -4.48 6.45
N SER A 102 7.41 -3.29 6.44
CA SER A 102 6.98 -2.18 7.29
C SER A 102 5.57 -1.73 6.93
N LEU A 103 5.26 -1.59 5.64
CA LEU A 103 3.96 -1.18 5.13
C LEU A 103 2.85 -2.16 5.51
N ALA A 104 3.10 -3.47 5.40
CA ALA A 104 2.12 -4.50 5.75
C ALA A 104 1.68 -4.38 7.22
N LEU A 105 2.64 -4.21 8.14
CA LEU A 105 2.37 -4.07 9.57
C LEU A 105 1.77 -2.70 9.90
N VAL A 106 2.25 -1.63 9.27
CA VAL A 106 1.67 -0.29 9.45
C VAL A 106 0.21 -0.24 8.99
N LEU A 107 -0.12 -0.84 7.83
CA LEU A 107 -1.49 -0.94 7.35
C LEU A 107 -2.39 -1.60 8.40
N GLN A 108 -1.97 -2.75 8.95
CA GLN A 108 -2.73 -3.46 9.99
C GLN A 108 -3.00 -2.58 11.21
N ARG A 109 -2.00 -1.83 11.68
CA ARG A 109 -2.15 -0.91 12.83
C ARG A 109 -3.08 0.25 12.52
N LEU A 110 -2.96 0.85 11.33
CA LEU A 110 -3.84 1.94 10.90
C LEU A 110 -5.29 1.48 10.78
N THR A 111 -5.54 0.33 10.15
CA THR A 111 -6.90 -0.21 10.01
C THR A 111 -7.50 -0.57 11.36
N TYR A 112 -6.69 -1.09 12.29
CA TYR A 112 -7.13 -1.38 13.65
C TYR A 112 -7.52 -0.10 14.41
N ASP A 113 -6.64 0.90 14.41
CA ASP A 113 -6.87 2.18 15.10
C ASP A 113 -8.12 2.92 14.56
N LEU A 114 -8.37 2.82 13.25
CA LEU A 114 -9.54 3.40 12.60
C LEU A 114 -10.81 2.55 12.73
N LYS A 115 -10.71 1.32 13.26
CA LYS A 115 -11.77 0.31 13.18
C LYS A 115 -12.28 0.14 11.73
N LEU A 116 -11.38 0.23 10.76
CA LEU A 116 -11.70 0.20 9.34
C LEU A 116 -11.86 -1.26 8.88
N PRO A 117 -13.08 -1.70 8.48
CA PRO A 117 -13.26 -3.04 7.94
C PRO A 117 -12.65 -3.14 6.53
N VAL A 118 -12.45 -4.38 6.06
CA VAL A 118 -11.94 -4.66 4.70
C VAL A 118 -12.78 -3.98 3.61
N SER A 119 -14.11 -3.99 3.75
CA SER A 119 -15.01 -3.30 2.81
C SER A 119 -14.75 -1.80 2.75
N GLY A 120 -14.44 -1.16 3.88
CA GLY A 120 -14.08 0.25 3.95
C GLY A 120 -12.74 0.54 3.26
N LEU A 121 -11.75 -0.36 3.39
CA LEU A 121 -10.48 -0.25 2.66
C LEU A 121 -10.69 -0.34 1.15
N ILE A 122 -11.54 -1.27 0.69
CA ILE A 122 -11.89 -1.43 -0.73
C ILE A 122 -12.61 -0.17 -1.23
N GLN A 123 -13.60 0.34 -0.49
CA GLN A 123 -14.34 1.56 -0.87
C GLN A 123 -13.44 2.80 -0.93
N GLY A 124 -12.43 2.89 -0.05
CA GLY A 124 -11.44 3.96 -0.06
C GLY A 124 -10.34 3.82 -1.12
N SER A 125 -10.32 2.70 -1.85
CA SER A 125 -9.35 2.44 -2.91
C SER A 125 -9.72 3.16 -4.21
N PHE A 126 -8.78 3.27 -5.14
CA PHE A 126 -8.94 4.00 -6.40
C PHE A 126 -8.33 3.23 -7.58
N LYS A 127 -8.58 3.71 -8.81
CA LYS A 127 -8.02 3.13 -10.05
C LYS A 127 -6.82 3.89 -10.57
#